data_AF-H1KL63-F1
#
_entry.id   AF-H1KL63-F1
#
_cell.length_a   1.000
_cell.length_b   1.000
_cell.length_c   1.000
_cell.angle_alpha   90.00
_cell.angle_beta   90.00
_cell.angle_gamma   90.00
#
_symmetry.space_group_name_H-M   'P 1'
#
loop_
_entity.id
_entity.type
_entity.pdbx_description
1 polymer ?
#
loop_
_entity_poly.entity_id
_entity_poly.type
_entity_poly.pdbx_seq_one_letter_code
_entity_poly.pdbx_strand_id
1 'polypeptide(L)'
;MTDEIRRAQRARAQRDASTPPVTFPATLRQLLDGWPLYWNHPGADLLAWSRSLRRDELPRGLRDALAALDEGTVTAPLAAALAEAFAEAAADTRLTKAVREDCREHASRCRLSAAWLGDYDCAVRAMHEADVSLGGSFDDCERWALMLTRTELSYVAHQNLLGTHDPQQPVHRAVLRERAGQELLAEAEVTRFWAALDRGESRSALRGAVRRGPVRDDTGADPRDPDFDPLDLGEAEAA
;
A
#
# COMPACT_ATOMS: atom_id res chain seq x y z
N MET A 1 29.05 6.20 -1.25
CA MET A 1 27.95 5.23 -1.23
C MET A 1 28.55 3.87 -0.91
N THR A 2 28.41 3.41 0.33
CA THR A 2 29.17 2.28 0.89
C THR A 2 28.69 0.93 0.32
N ASP A 3 29.61 -0.01 0.12
CA ASP A 3 29.33 -1.32 -0.51
C ASP A 3 28.29 -2.17 0.23
N GLU A 4 28.04 -1.89 1.51
CA GLU A 4 26.95 -2.46 2.30
C GLU A 4 25.56 -2.09 1.76
N ILE A 5 25.37 -0.85 1.30
CA ILE A 5 24.11 -0.41 0.68
C ILE A 5 23.86 -1.20 -0.60
N ARG A 6 24.91 -1.43 -1.41
CA ARG A 6 24.80 -2.23 -2.64
C ARG A 6 24.52 -3.70 -2.35
N ARG A 7 25.12 -4.28 -1.29
CA ARG A 7 24.82 -5.66 -0.87
C ARG A 7 23.40 -5.81 -0.34
N ALA A 8 22.92 -4.86 0.46
CA ALA A 8 21.55 -4.84 0.96
C ALA A 8 20.52 -4.69 -0.17
N GLN A 9 20.80 -3.83 -1.17
CA GLN A 9 19.97 -3.69 -2.36
C GLN A 9 19.94 -4.98 -3.20
N ARG A 10 21.09 -5.64 -3.40
CA ARG A 10 21.16 -6.92 -4.11
C ARG A 10 20.41 -8.02 -3.35
N ALA A 11 20.55 -8.10 -2.03
CA ALA A 11 19.85 -9.08 -1.21
C ALA A 11 18.32 -8.88 -1.21
N ARG A 12 17.85 -7.63 -1.23
CA ARG A 12 16.42 -7.31 -1.42
C ARG A 12 15.93 -7.73 -2.80
N ALA A 13 16.66 -7.35 -3.87
CA ALA A 13 16.33 -7.75 -5.24
C ALA A 13 16.31 -9.28 -5.43
N GLN A 14 17.20 -10.01 -4.73
CA GLN A 14 17.24 -11.47 -4.77
C GLN A 14 16.08 -12.13 -4.02
N ARG A 15 15.60 -11.52 -2.92
CA ARG A 15 14.38 -11.94 -2.21
C ARG A 15 13.12 -11.69 -3.04
N ASP A 16 13.06 -10.55 -3.71
CA ASP A 16 11.95 -10.20 -4.61
C ASP A 16 11.88 -11.17 -5.80
N ALA A 17 13.04 -11.62 -6.30
CA ALA A 17 13.14 -12.64 -7.35
C ALA A 17 12.79 -14.07 -6.88
N SER A 18 12.85 -14.36 -5.58
CA SER A 18 12.63 -15.71 -5.03
C SER A 18 11.21 -15.95 -4.47
N THR A 19 10.35 -14.92 -4.44
CA THR A 19 8.98 -15.11 -3.98
C THR A 19 8.17 -15.75 -5.12
N PRO A 20 7.64 -16.97 -4.94
CA PRO A 20 6.88 -17.63 -6.00
C PRO A 20 5.69 -16.74 -6.41
N PRO A 21 5.36 -16.66 -7.71
CA PRO A 21 4.25 -15.85 -8.16
C PRO A 21 2.97 -16.30 -7.46
N VAL A 22 2.20 -15.34 -6.95
CA VAL A 22 0.88 -15.60 -6.35
C VAL A 22 0.04 -16.36 -7.37
N THR A 23 -0.49 -17.52 -6.98
CA THR A 23 -1.20 -18.44 -7.89
C THR A 23 -2.71 -18.23 -7.92
N PHE A 24 -3.26 -17.41 -7.02
CA PHE A 24 -4.68 -17.04 -6.97
C PHE A 24 -4.84 -15.54 -6.70
N PRO A 25 -5.78 -14.85 -7.36
CA PRO A 25 -6.01 -13.43 -7.13
C PRO A 25 -6.44 -13.19 -5.66
N ALA A 26 -5.84 -12.20 -5.01
CA ALA A 26 -6.18 -11.81 -3.64
C ALA A 26 -7.64 -11.32 -3.56
N THR A 27 -8.30 -11.49 -2.41
CA THR A 27 -9.63 -10.90 -2.16
C THR A 27 -9.54 -9.38 -2.06
N LEU A 28 -10.67 -8.65 -2.15
CA LEU A 28 -10.65 -7.19 -1.96
C LEU A 28 -10.02 -6.81 -0.61
N ARG A 29 -10.42 -7.51 0.46
CA ARG A 29 -9.86 -7.30 1.80
C ARG A 29 -8.34 -7.48 1.83
N GLN A 30 -7.84 -8.57 1.26
CA GLN A 30 -6.40 -8.83 1.17
C GLN A 30 -5.67 -7.73 0.39
N LEU A 31 -6.25 -7.22 -0.69
CA LEU A 31 -5.68 -6.11 -1.45
C LEU A 31 -5.60 -4.82 -0.60
N LEU A 32 -6.65 -4.50 0.16
CA LEU A 32 -6.65 -3.39 1.12
C LEU A 32 -5.63 -3.60 2.25
N ASP A 33 -5.38 -4.85 2.65
CA ASP A 33 -4.35 -5.21 3.63
C ASP A 33 -2.93 -5.12 3.06
N GLY A 34 -2.80 -4.99 1.74
CA GLY A 34 -1.52 -4.83 1.05
C GLY A 34 -0.93 -6.12 0.50
N TRP A 35 -1.74 -7.16 0.34
CA TRP A 35 -1.31 -8.38 -0.30
C TRP A 35 -0.83 -8.09 -1.73
N PRO A 36 0.21 -8.81 -2.20
CA PRO A 36 0.71 -8.65 -3.55
C PRO A 36 -0.38 -8.95 -4.59
N LEU A 37 -0.32 -8.25 -5.71
CA LEU A 37 -1.19 -8.47 -6.86
C LEU A 37 -0.81 -9.80 -7.55
N TYR A 38 -1.76 -10.43 -8.23
CA TYR A 38 -1.45 -11.55 -9.12
C TYR A 38 -0.39 -11.12 -10.16
N TRP A 39 0.71 -11.87 -10.21
CA TRP A 39 1.90 -11.52 -11.01
C TRP A 39 2.40 -10.08 -10.82
N ASN A 40 2.12 -9.48 -9.66
CA ASN A 40 2.46 -8.11 -9.29
C ASN A 40 2.00 -7.04 -10.29
N HIS A 41 0.94 -7.28 -11.07
CA HIS A 41 0.43 -6.33 -12.06
C HIS A 41 -1.10 -6.15 -11.93
N PRO A 42 -1.62 -4.91 -11.81
CA PRO A 42 -3.03 -4.69 -11.53
C PRO A 42 -3.95 -5.20 -12.65
N GLY A 43 -3.52 -5.08 -13.91
CA GLY A 43 -4.27 -5.64 -15.04
C GLY A 43 -4.29 -7.17 -15.07
N ALA A 44 -3.21 -7.82 -14.61
CA ALA A 44 -3.14 -9.29 -14.56
C ALA A 44 -4.00 -9.83 -13.41
N ASP A 45 -3.98 -9.12 -12.28
CA ASP A 45 -4.82 -9.38 -11.13
C ASP A 45 -6.32 -9.22 -11.44
N LEU A 46 -6.70 -8.14 -12.11
CA LEU A 46 -8.09 -7.93 -12.52
C LEU A 46 -8.56 -9.03 -13.48
N LEU A 47 -7.72 -9.41 -14.46
CA LEU A 47 -8.04 -10.50 -15.39
C LEU A 47 -8.18 -11.85 -14.66
N ALA A 48 -7.22 -12.20 -13.82
CA ALA A 48 -7.23 -13.45 -13.05
C ALA A 48 -8.46 -13.55 -12.14
N TRP A 49 -8.79 -12.47 -11.43
CA TRP A 49 -9.99 -12.38 -10.63
C TRP A 49 -11.26 -12.54 -11.47
N SER A 50 -11.36 -11.83 -12.60
CA SER A 50 -12.54 -11.89 -13.47
C SER A 50 -12.84 -13.30 -13.98
N ARG A 51 -11.81 -14.15 -14.12
CA ARG A 51 -11.89 -15.55 -14.54
C ARG A 51 -12.29 -16.49 -13.41
N SER A 52 -12.08 -16.09 -12.15
CA SER A 52 -12.57 -16.82 -10.98
C SER A 52 -14.04 -16.55 -10.66
N LEU A 53 -14.65 -15.53 -11.28
CA LEU A 53 -16.06 -15.22 -11.09
C LEU A 53 -16.97 -16.25 -11.75
N ARG A 54 -18.10 -16.55 -11.10
CA ARG A 54 -19.23 -17.27 -11.71
C ARG A 54 -20.01 -16.32 -12.61
N ARG A 55 -19.46 -16.04 -13.79
CA ARG A 55 -20.00 -15.04 -14.72
C ARG A 55 -21.45 -15.34 -15.14
N ASP A 56 -21.85 -16.60 -15.15
CA ASP A 56 -23.21 -17.07 -15.46
C ASP A 56 -24.27 -16.57 -14.47
N GLU A 57 -23.88 -16.28 -13.23
CA GLU A 57 -24.75 -15.71 -12.20
C GLU A 57 -24.92 -14.17 -12.35
N LEU A 58 -24.16 -13.52 -13.25
CA LEU A 58 -24.17 -12.07 -13.45
C LEU A 58 -25.19 -11.61 -14.52
N PRO A 59 -25.78 -10.40 -14.35
CA PRO A 59 -26.54 -9.71 -15.39
C PRO A 59 -25.81 -9.68 -16.74
N ARG A 60 -26.58 -9.79 -17.84
CA ARG A 60 -26.01 -9.86 -19.19
C ARG A 60 -25.06 -8.69 -19.50
N GLY A 61 -25.43 -7.46 -19.14
CA GLY A 61 -24.58 -6.29 -19.37
C GLY A 61 -23.20 -6.38 -18.68
N LEU A 62 -23.14 -6.98 -17.48
CA LEU A 62 -21.87 -7.20 -16.79
C LEU A 62 -21.04 -8.30 -17.44
N ARG A 63 -21.68 -9.37 -17.92
CA ARG A 63 -20.98 -10.43 -18.68
C ARG A 63 -20.34 -9.87 -19.94
N ASP A 64 -21.08 -9.05 -20.69
CA ASP A 64 -20.60 -8.42 -21.92
C ASP A 64 -19.44 -7.45 -21.61
N ALA A 65 -19.54 -6.66 -20.53
CA ALA A 65 -18.46 -5.78 -20.09
C ALA A 65 -17.20 -6.57 -19.66
N LEU A 66 -17.35 -7.69 -18.95
CA LEU A 66 -16.23 -8.54 -18.54
C LEU A 66 -15.57 -9.25 -19.71
N ALA A 67 -16.29 -9.52 -20.81
CA ALA A 67 -15.71 -10.15 -21.99
C ALA A 67 -14.60 -9.29 -22.62
N ALA A 68 -14.70 -7.96 -22.51
CA ALA A 68 -13.67 -7.03 -22.98
C ALA A 68 -12.31 -7.21 -22.27
N LEU A 69 -12.27 -7.82 -21.07
CA LEU A 69 -11.01 -8.19 -20.40
C LEU A 69 -10.28 -9.34 -21.10
N ASP A 70 -11.00 -10.23 -21.78
CA ASP A 70 -10.43 -11.41 -22.43
C ASP A 70 -9.92 -11.11 -23.86
N GLU A 71 -10.30 -9.96 -24.43
CA GLU A 71 -9.98 -9.57 -25.81
C GLU A 71 -8.65 -8.82 -25.95
N GLY A 72 -7.99 -8.43 -24.86
CA GLY A 72 -6.75 -7.65 -24.96
C GLY A 72 -6.08 -7.30 -23.63
N THR A 73 -5.24 -6.28 -23.69
CA THR A 73 -4.55 -5.73 -22.51
C THR A 73 -5.55 -4.97 -21.65
N VAL A 74 -5.59 -5.28 -20.35
CA VAL A 74 -6.40 -4.55 -19.37
C VAL A 74 -5.83 -3.14 -19.20
N THR A 75 -6.68 -2.13 -19.43
CA THR A 75 -6.32 -0.71 -19.33
C THR A 75 -7.08 0.00 -18.21
N ALA A 76 -6.57 1.14 -17.74
CA ALA A 76 -7.23 1.97 -16.73
C ALA A 76 -8.68 2.34 -17.13
N PRO A 77 -8.97 2.85 -18.36
CA PRO A 77 -10.33 3.17 -18.77
C PRO A 77 -11.27 1.96 -18.79
N LEU A 78 -10.77 0.78 -19.18
CA LEU A 78 -11.55 -0.45 -19.16
C LEU A 78 -11.91 -0.87 -17.72
N ALA A 79 -10.93 -0.84 -16.82
CA ALA A 79 -11.15 -1.13 -15.41
C ALA A 79 -12.10 -0.12 -14.74
N ALA A 80 -11.99 1.17 -15.10
CA ALA A 80 -12.89 2.21 -14.63
C ALA A 80 -14.32 2.00 -15.14
N ALA A 81 -14.49 1.69 -16.42
CA ALA A 81 -15.81 1.37 -17.00
C ALA A 81 -16.46 0.16 -16.33
N LEU A 82 -15.68 -0.87 -16.01
CA LEU A 82 -16.15 -2.02 -15.23
C LEU A 82 -16.58 -1.62 -13.82
N ALA A 83 -15.81 -0.76 -13.15
CA ALA A 83 -16.15 -0.27 -11.82
C ALA A 83 -17.52 0.43 -11.81
N GLU A 84 -17.79 1.26 -12.81
CA GLU A 84 -19.07 1.95 -12.94
C GLU A 84 -20.20 0.98 -13.30
N ALA A 85 -19.97 0.02 -14.22
CA ALA A 85 -20.97 -0.99 -14.56
C ALA A 85 -21.38 -1.86 -13.34
N PHE A 86 -20.40 -2.26 -12.52
CA PHE A 86 -20.68 -2.97 -11.27
C PHE A 86 -21.38 -2.08 -10.24
N ALA A 87 -21.03 -0.80 -10.16
CA ALA A 87 -21.70 0.15 -9.27
C ALA A 87 -23.17 0.38 -9.67
N GLU A 88 -23.46 0.48 -10.96
CA GLU A 88 -24.83 0.56 -11.50
C GLU A 88 -25.64 -0.70 -11.14
N ALA A 89 -25.05 -1.90 -11.31
CA ALA A 89 -25.69 -3.15 -10.91
C ALA A 89 -25.92 -3.23 -9.39
N ALA A 90 -24.96 -2.74 -8.58
CA ALA A 90 -25.12 -2.68 -7.13
C ALA A 90 -26.27 -1.74 -6.70
N ALA A 91 -26.60 -0.73 -7.52
CA ALA A 91 -27.71 0.18 -7.30
C ALA A 91 -29.07 -0.34 -7.86
N ASP A 92 -29.08 -1.38 -8.68
CA ASP A 92 -30.31 -1.92 -9.30
C ASP A 92 -31.17 -2.66 -8.27
N THR A 93 -32.24 -2.00 -7.82
CA THR A 93 -33.18 -2.52 -6.84
C THR A 93 -33.94 -3.77 -7.28
N ARG A 94 -33.90 -4.12 -8.57
CA ARG A 94 -34.50 -5.34 -9.13
C ARG A 94 -33.66 -6.58 -8.84
N LEU A 95 -32.35 -6.43 -8.58
CA LEU A 95 -31.46 -7.52 -8.21
C LEU A 95 -31.64 -7.90 -6.73
N THR A 96 -31.26 -9.12 -6.36
CA THR A 96 -31.33 -9.56 -4.97
C THR A 96 -30.31 -8.80 -4.12
N LYS A 97 -30.54 -8.71 -2.80
CA LYS A 97 -29.59 -8.05 -1.88
C LYS A 97 -28.18 -8.65 -2.00
N ALA A 98 -28.07 -9.98 -2.05
CA ALA A 98 -26.79 -10.68 -2.15
C ALA A 98 -26.01 -10.25 -3.41
N VAL A 99 -26.66 -10.31 -4.59
CA VAL A 99 -26.03 -9.91 -5.86
C VAL A 99 -25.59 -8.45 -5.84
N ARG A 100 -26.38 -7.55 -5.23
CA ARG A 100 -26.00 -6.14 -5.11
C ARG A 100 -24.80 -5.92 -4.20
N GLU A 101 -24.67 -6.69 -3.13
CA GLU A 101 -23.51 -6.61 -2.23
C GLU A 101 -22.26 -7.11 -2.93
N ASP A 102 -22.35 -8.25 -3.64
CA ASP A 102 -21.25 -8.77 -4.46
C ASP A 102 -20.82 -7.75 -5.52
N CYS A 103 -21.78 -7.16 -6.24
CA CYS A 103 -21.50 -6.12 -7.23
C CYS A 103 -20.84 -4.89 -6.60
N ARG A 104 -21.21 -4.51 -5.37
CA ARG A 104 -20.56 -3.39 -4.66
C ARG A 104 -19.09 -3.72 -4.37
N GLU A 105 -18.79 -4.91 -3.91
CA GLU A 105 -17.40 -5.36 -3.68
C GLU A 105 -16.60 -5.40 -4.99
N HIS A 106 -17.23 -5.92 -6.06
CA HIS A 106 -16.63 -5.99 -7.39
C HIS A 106 -16.34 -4.61 -7.99
N ALA A 107 -17.23 -3.63 -7.75
CA ALA A 107 -17.02 -2.24 -8.13
C ALA A 107 -15.78 -1.66 -7.45
N SER A 108 -15.65 -1.83 -6.13
CA SER A 108 -14.47 -1.36 -5.38
C SER A 108 -13.18 -2.03 -5.86
N ARG A 109 -13.21 -3.33 -6.17
CA ARG A 109 -12.04 -4.02 -6.75
C ARG A 109 -11.64 -3.44 -8.12
N CYS A 110 -12.60 -3.28 -9.02
CA CYS A 110 -12.35 -2.71 -10.35
C CYS A 110 -11.80 -1.28 -10.22
N ARG A 111 -12.32 -0.50 -9.27
CA ARG A 111 -11.86 0.86 -8.99
C ARG A 111 -10.43 0.90 -8.48
N LEU A 112 -10.05 0.04 -7.53
CA LEU A 112 -8.66 -0.08 -7.08
C LEU A 112 -7.73 -0.48 -8.23
N SER A 113 -8.17 -1.43 -9.05
CA SER A 113 -7.39 -1.87 -10.22
C SER A 113 -7.21 -0.74 -11.23
N ALA A 114 -8.25 0.05 -11.50
CA ALA A 114 -8.19 1.22 -12.36
C ALA A 114 -7.25 2.30 -11.80
N ALA A 115 -7.33 2.56 -10.49
CA ALA A 115 -6.44 3.49 -9.80
C ALA A 115 -4.96 3.11 -9.99
N TRP A 116 -4.61 1.84 -9.72
CA TRP A 116 -3.26 1.31 -9.92
C TRP A 116 -2.84 1.16 -11.38
N LEU A 117 -3.79 1.20 -12.33
CA LEU A 117 -3.51 1.28 -13.77
C LEU A 117 -3.31 2.72 -14.26
N GLY A 118 -3.49 3.72 -13.39
CA GLY A 118 -3.25 5.13 -13.71
C GLY A 118 -4.51 5.99 -13.83
N ASP A 119 -5.69 5.50 -13.45
CA ASP A 119 -6.91 6.29 -13.47
C ASP A 119 -7.01 7.21 -12.23
N TYR A 120 -6.90 8.52 -12.43
CA TYR A 120 -6.90 9.50 -11.34
C TYR A 120 -8.23 9.55 -10.59
N ASP A 121 -9.36 9.56 -11.32
CA ASP A 121 -10.69 9.68 -10.71
C ASP A 121 -11.00 8.45 -9.85
N CYS A 122 -10.64 7.26 -10.33
CA CYS A 122 -10.73 6.03 -9.55
C CYS A 122 -9.82 6.05 -8.33
N ALA A 123 -8.61 6.61 -8.43
CA ALA A 123 -7.71 6.74 -7.27
C ALA A 123 -8.33 7.65 -6.20
N VAL A 124 -8.92 8.78 -6.58
CA VAL A 124 -9.61 9.70 -5.65
C VAL A 124 -10.83 9.05 -5.01
N ARG A 125 -11.67 8.39 -5.82
CA ARG A 125 -12.86 7.68 -5.32
C ARG A 125 -12.48 6.51 -4.41
N ALA A 126 -11.42 5.76 -4.73
CA ALA A 126 -10.93 4.66 -3.88
C ALA A 126 -10.32 5.17 -2.56
N MET A 127 -9.64 6.32 -2.56
CA MET A 127 -9.22 6.98 -1.31
C MET A 127 -10.43 7.32 -0.44
N HIS A 128 -11.48 7.90 -1.04
CA HIS A 128 -12.71 8.22 -0.31
C HIS A 128 -13.38 6.97 0.26
N GLU A 129 -13.46 5.88 -0.50
CA GLU A 129 -13.97 4.59 -0.01
C GLU A 129 -13.15 4.08 1.19
N ALA A 130 -11.81 4.18 1.14
CA ALA A 130 -10.95 3.83 2.26
C ALA A 130 -11.18 4.72 3.50
N ASP A 131 -11.36 6.04 3.31
CA ASP A 131 -11.69 6.98 4.40
C ASP A 131 -13.04 6.65 5.06
N VAL A 132 -14.06 6.30 4.26
CA VAL A 132 -15.36 5.86 4.77
C VAL A 132 -15.23 4.56 5.56
N SER A 133 -14.48 3.58 5.04
CA SER A 133 -14.21 2.32 5.76
C SER A 133 -13.44 2.56 7.07
N LEU A 134 -12.50 3.51 7.09
CA LEU A 134 -11.74 3.86 8.29
C LEU A 134 -12.66 4.38 9.40
N GLY A 135 -13.65 5.21 9.05
CA GLY A 135 -14.66 5.72 10.00
C GLY A 135 -15.55 4.65 10.63
N GLY A 136 -15.69 3.48 9.97
CA GLY A 136 -16.46 2.34 10.46
C GLY A 136 -15.63 1.23 11.12
N SER A 137 -14.30 1.28 11.05
CA SER A 137 -13.43 0.23 11.59
C SER A 137 -13.21 0.37 13.09
N PHE A 138 -13.23 -0.75 13.80
CA PHE A 138 -12.99 -0.85 15.25
C PHE A 138 -11.70 -1.59 15.61
N ASP A 139 -10.99 -2.12 14.62
CA ASP A 139 -9.75 -2.89 14.80
C ASP A 139 -8.53 -2.07 14.36
N ASP A 140 -7.49 -2.00 15.19
CA ASP A 140 -6.33 -1.15 14.94
C ASP A 140 -5.49 -1.65 13.75
N CYS A 141 -5.42 -2.97 13.53
CA CYS A 141 -4.72 -3.55 12.38
C CYS A 141 -5.45 -3.20 11.07
N GLU A 142 -6.78 -3.31 11.05
CA GLU A 142 -7.61 -2.89 9.94
C GLU A 142 -7.48 -1.38 9.65
N ARG A 143 -7.53 -0.53 10.69
CA ARG A 143 -7.34 0.92 10.55
C ARG A 143 -5.98 1.24 9.93
N TRP A 144 -4.93 0.59 10.42
CA TRP A 144 -3.57 0.76 9.88
C TRP A 144 -3.49 0.36 8.40
N ALA A 145 -4.08 -0.79 8.04
CA ALA A 145 -4.13 -1.25 6.65
C ALA A 145 -4.88 -0.27 5.73
N LEU A 146 -6.01 0.27 6.19
CA LEU A 146 -6.80 1.26 5.46
C LEU A 146 -6.04 2.59 5.30
N MET A 147 -5.37 3.07 6.34
CA MET A 147 -4.52 4.27 6.27
C MET A 147 -3.37 4.08 5.27
N LEU A 148 -2.70 2.93 5.30
CA LEU A 148 -1.64 2.60 4.33
C LEU A 148 -2.17 2.62 2.89
N THR A 149 -3.31 1.96 2.65
CA THR A 149 -3.93 1.93 1.32
C THR A 149 -4.35 3.31 0.85
N ARG A 150 -4.93 4.14 1.75
CA ARG A 150 -5.29 5.51 1.43
C ARG A 150 -4.07 6.34 1.03
N THR A 151 -2.96 6.24 1.77
CA THR A 151 -1.72 6.95 1.43
C THR A 151 -1.07 6.43 0.15
N GLU A 152 -1.10 5.11 -0.07
CA GLU A 152 -0.66 4.48 -1.32
C GLU A 152 -1.42 5.04 -2.53
N LEU A 153 -2.75 5.11 -2.44
CA LEU A 153 -3.61 5.67 -3.49
C LEU A 153 -3.38 7.17 -3.69
N SER A 154 -3.10 7.92 -2.63
CA SER A 154 -2.74 9.35 -2.74
C SER A 154 -1.46 9.55 -3.53
N TYR A 155 -0.46 8.71 -3.28
CA TYR A 155 0.79 8.74 -4.02
C TYR A 155 0.58 8.38 -5.51
N VAL A 156 -0.19 7.32 -5.79
CA VAL A 156 -0.55 6.93 -7.17
C VAL A 156 -1.27 8.08 -7.88
N ALA A 157 -2.26 8.69 -7.25
CA ALA A 157 -2.97 9.84 -7.80
C ALA A 157 -2.03 11.02 -8.10
N HIS A 158 -1.09 11.30 -7.21
CA HIS A 158 -0.08 12.34 -7.42
C HIS A 158 0.83 12.02 -8.63
N GLN A 159 1.31 10.79 -8.76
CA GLN A 159 2.10 10.37 -9.92
C GLN A 159 1.31 10.43 -11.22
N ASN A 160 0.01 10.09 -11.20
CA ASN A 160 -0.88 10.19 -12.35
C ASN A 160 -0.99 11.64 -12.83
N LEU A 161 -1.16 12.60 -11.91
CA LEU A 161 -1.19 14.03 -12.24
C LEU A 161 0.13 14.52 -12.86
N LEU A 162 1.26 13.98 -12.40
CA LEU A 162 2.58 14.30 -12.94
C LEU A 162 2.91 13.57 -14.25
N GLY A 163 2.09 12.60 -14.67
CA GLY A 163 2.37 11.75 -15.84
C GLY A 163 3.55 10.80 -15.65
N THR A 164 3.96 10.52 -14.41
CA THR A 164 5.13 9.70 -14.09
C THR A 164 4.77 8.31 -13.56
N HIS A 165 3.48 7.98 -13.49
CA HIS A 165 3.03 6.67 -13.01
C HIS A 165 3.27 5.60 -14.08
N ASP A 166 3.90 4.49 -13.69
CA ASP A 166 4.13 3.32 -14.55
C ASP A 166 3.59 2.05 -13.88
N PRO A 167 2.43 1.53 -14.33
CA PRO A 167 1.82 0.33 -13.75
C PRO A 167 2.57 -0.96 -14.11
N GLN A 168 3.51 -0.92 -15.07
CA GLN A 168 4.28 -2.10 -15.49
C GLN A 168 5.47 -2.41 -14.56
N GLN A 169 5.75 -1.57 -13.56
CA GLN A 169 6.85 -1.79 -12.62
C GLN A 169 6.34 -2.47 -11.33
N PRO A 170 6.31 -3.82 -11.24
CA PRO A 170 5.71 -4.57 -10.14
C PRO A 170 6.31 -4.27 -8.76
N VAL A 171 7.57 -3.88 -8.70
CA VAL A 171 8.29 -3.54 -7.46
C VAL A 171 7.74 -2.26 -6.82
N HIS A 172 7.04 -1.41 -7.59
CA HIS A 172 6.55 -0.14 -7.08
C HIS A 172 5.61 -0.31 -5.89
N ARG A 173 4.58 -1.17 -5.97
CA ARG A 173 3.53 -1.20 -4.93
C ARG A 173 4.08 -1.49 -3.52
N ALA A 174 4.97 -2.47 -3.38
CA ALA A 174 5.58 -2.79 -2.09
C ALA A 174 6.43 -1.63 -1.54
N VAL A 175 7.22 -0.98 -2.40
CA VAL A 175 8.02 0.19 -2.04
C VAL A 175 7.13 1.39 -1.68
N LEU A 176 6.04 1.60 -2.42
CA LEU A 176 5.06 2.65 -2.13
C LEU A 176 4.42 2.44 -0.77
N ARG A 177 4.06 1.21 -0.46
CA ARG A 177 3.45 0.86 0.82
C ARG A 177 4.42 0.98 1.99
N GLU A 178 5.69 0.62 1.79
CA GLU A 178 6.75 0.86 2.79
C GLU A 178 6.92 2.36 3.06
N ARG A 179 6.98 3.19 2.02
CA ARG A 179 7.07 4.66 2.14
C ARG A 179 5.85 5.25 2.83
N ALA A 180 4.64 4.83 2.43
CA ALA A 180 3.39 5.25 3.07
C ALA A 180 3.41 4.95 4.58
N GLY A 181 3.91 3.77 4.98
CA GLY A 181 4.04 3.42 6.40
C GLY A 181 5.03 4.31 7.15
N GLN A 182 6.16 4.64 6.53
CA GLN A 182 7.15 5.55 7.12
C GLN A 182 6.58 6.97 7.28
N GLU A 183 5.84 7.48 6.29
CA GLU A 183 5.18 8.78 6.35
C GLU A 183 4.14 8.84 7.48
N LEU A 184 3.29 7.81 7.60
CA LEU A 184 2.30 7.72 8.67
C LEU A 184 2.93 7.66 10.07
N LEU A 185 4.04 6.92 10.22
CA LEU A 185 4.78 6.88 11.48
C LEU A 185 5.38 8.25 11.82
N ALA A 186 5.96 8.95 10.83
CA ALA A 186 6.50 10.29 11.01
C ALA A 186 5.41 11.31 11.39
N GLU A 187 4.24 11.25 10.74
CA GLU A 187 3.09 12.10 11.06
C GLU A 187 2.57 11.85 12.48
N ALA A 188 2.50 10.58 12.90
CA ALA A 188 2.13 10.20 14.25
C ALA A 188 3.14 10.71 15.30
N GLU A 189 4.44 10.69 15.00
CA GLU A 189 5.48 11.25 15.88
C GLU A 189 5.31 12.77 16.06
N VAL A 190 5.08 13.51 14.97
CA VAL A 190 4.83 14.96 15.02
C VAL A 190 3.57 15.26 15.83
N THR A 191 2.49 14.51 15.61
CA THR A 191 1.24 14.69 16.34
C THR A 191 1.39 14.43 17.84
N ARG A 192 2.09 13.36 18.22
CA ARG A 192 2.39 13.05 19.63
C ARG A 192 3.23 14.13 20.28
N PHE A 193 4.22 14.67 19.56
CA PHE A 193 5.05 15.76 20.05
C PHE A 193 4.22 17.01 20.39
N TRP A 194 3.34 17.44 19.48
CA TRP A 194 2.47 18.60 19.71
C TRP A 194 1.47 18.36 20.84
N ALA A 195 0.82 17.19 20.88
CA ALA A 195 -0.12 16.86 21.94
C ALA A 195 0.52 16.85 23.34
N ALA A 196 1.78 16.44 23.45
CA ALA A 196 2.51 16.47 24.72
C ALA A 196 2.98 17.88 25.11
N LEU A 197 3.34 18.73 24.14
CA LEU A 197 3.57 20.15 24.41
C LEU A 197 2.31 20.84 24.96
N ASP A 198 1.13 20.53 24.40
CA ASP A 198 -0.15 21.06 24.87
C ASP A 198 -0.49 20.61 26.30
N ARG A 199 -0.03 19.42 26.71
CA ARG A 199 -0.16 18.91 28.10
C ARG A 199 0.86 19.50 29.07
N GLY A 200 1.73 20.41 28.63
CA GLY A 200 2.75 21.04 29.47
C GLY A 200 3.92 20.13 29.81
N GLU A 201 4.12 19.03 29.07
CA GLU A 201 5.27 18.15 29.24
C GLU A 201 6.56 18.90 28.84
N SER A 202 7.61 18.78 29.66
CA SER A 202 8.86 19.50 29.38
C SER A 202 9.50 18.98 28.09
N ARG A 203 10.15 19.88 27.33
CA ARG A 203 10.89 19.53 26.11
C ARG A 203 11.95 18.44 26.31
N SER A 204 12.45 18.23 27.54
CA SER A 204 13.42 17.16 27.84
C SER A 204 12.76 15.79 27.97
N ALA A 205 11.54 15.70 28.50
CA ALA A 205 10.76 14.46 28.56
C ALA A 205 10.36 13.97 27.14
N LEU A 206 10.05 14.93 26.25
CA LEU A 206 9.67 14.67 24.86
C LEU A 206 10.79 14.10 23.99
N ARG A 207 12.05 14.48 24.23
CA ARG A 207 13.21 13.91 23.52
C ARG A 207 13.53 12.47 23.95
N GLY A 208 13.15 12.08 25.17
CA GLY A 208 13.34 10.72 25.68
C GLY A 208 12.39 9.68 25.08
N ALA A 209 11.22 10.11 24.59
CA ALA A 209 10.21 9.25 23.96
C ALA A 209 10.51 8.93 22.48
N VAL A 210 11.41 9.70 21.83
CA VAL A 210 11.94 9.40 20.49
C VAL A 210 13.09 8.40 20.62
N ARG A 211 12.82 7.22 21.18
CA ARG A 211 13.73 6.09 21.00
C ARG A 211 13.53 5.55 19.58
N ARG A 212 14.37 6.05 18.67
CA ARG A 212 14.72 5.33 17.42
C ARG A 212 14.99 3.87 17.80
N GLY A 213 14.55 2.96 16.93
CA GLY A 213 14.59 1.50 17.11
C GLY A 213 15.94 0.93 17.58
N PRO A 214 16.01 -0.38 17.86
CA PRO A 214 17.10 -0.95 18.64
C PRO A 214 18.44 -0.77 17.91
N VAL A 215 19.23 0.19 18.35
CA VAL A 215 20.65 0.26 18.04
C VAL A 215 21.37 -0.41 19.22
N ARG A 216 21.29 -1.74 19.25
CA ARG A 216 22.35 -2.53 19.87
C ARG A 216 23.34 -2.82 18.75
N ASP A 217 24.38 -2.00 18.70
CA ASP A 217 25.62 -2.44 18.08
C ASP A 217 26.38 -3.22 19.17
N ASP A 218 26.78 -4.44 18.86
CA ASP A 218 27.32 -5.43 19.81
C ASP A 218 28.76 -5.10 20.28
N THR A 219 29.16 -3.83 20.14
CA THR A 219 30.47 -3.31 20.55
C THR A 219 30.47 -2.73 21.97
N GLY A 220 29.30 -2.60 22.61
CA GLY A 220 29.18 -2.19 24.02
C GLY A 220 29.57 -0.74 24.31
N ALA A 221 29.87 0.07 23.29
CA ALA A 221 30.23 1.47 23.45
C ALA A 221 28.99 2.38 23.25
N ASP A 222 28.75 3.28 24.20
CA ASP A 222 27.74 4.34 24.08
C ASP A 222 28.35 5.53 23.32
N PRO A 223 27.90 5.86 22.10
CA PRO A 223 28.44 6.98 21.32
C PRO A 223 28.05 8.37 21.89
N ARG A 224 27.50 8.42 23.11
CA ARG A 224 27.16 9.65 23.84
C ARG A 224 27.95 9.83 25.13
N ASP A 225 28.95 8.99 25.37
CA ASP A 225 29.89 9.23 26.47
C ASP A 225 30.67 10.53 26.18
N PRO A 226 30.51 11.59 27.00
CA PRO A 226 31.19 12.87 26.80
C PRO A 226 32.71 12.77 26.96
N ASP A 227 33.23 11.67 27.51
CA ASP A 227 34.66 11.39 27.64
C ASP A 227 35.20 10.53 26.47
N PHE A 228 34.37 10.20 25.47
CA PHE A 228 34.81 9.47 24.29
C PHE A 228 35.55 10.39 23.31
N ASP A 229 36.88 10.42 23.39
CA ASP A 229 37.75 10.99 22.36
C ASP A 229 38.06 9.91 21.30
N PRO A 230 37.55 10.03 20.06
CA PRO A 230 37.84 9.05 19.00
C PRO A 230 39.29 9.11 18.50
N LEU A 231 40.12 10.02 18.99
CA LEU A 231 41.54 10.16 18.63
C LEU A 231 42.51 9.66 19.70
N ASP A 232 42.06 9.25 20.88
CA ASP A 232 42.91 8.62 21.91
C ASP A 232 43.02 7.10 21.69
N LEU A 233 43.43 6.72 20.48
CA LEU A 233 43.98 5.39 20.25
C LEU A 233 45.41 5.43 20.75
N GLY A 234 45.56 5.16 22.05
CA GLY A 234 46.82 5.13 22.76
C GLY A 234 47.96 4.55 21.93
N GLU A 235 49.05 5.30 21.91
CA GLU A 235 50.35 4.84 21.42
C GLU A 235 50.62 3.46 22.03
N ALA A 236 50.61 2.43 21.18
CA ALA A 236 51.18 1.14 21.51
C ALA A 236 52.70 1.33 21.61
N GLU A 237 53.15 1.75 22.80
CA GLU A 237 54.55 1.71 23.18
C GLU A 237 55.04 0.26 23.10
N ALA A 238 56.11 0.09 22.33
CA ALA A 238 56.85 -1.15 22.20
C ALA A 238 57.56 -1.48 23.51
N ALA A 239 57.30 -2.67 24.06
CA ALA A 239 58.21 -3.44 24.90
C ALA A 239 57.82 -4.92 24.88
#